data_AF-A0A0F9C117-F1
#
_entry.id   AF-A0A0F9C117-F1
#
_cell.length_a   1.000
_cell.length_b   1.000
_cell.length_c   1.000
_cell.angle_alpha   90.00
_cell.angle_beta   90.00
_cell.angle_gamma   90.00
#
_symmetry.space_group_name_H-M   'P 1'
#
loop_
_entity.id
_entity.type
_entity.pdbx_description
1 polymer ?
#
loop_
_entity_poly.entity_id
_entity_poly.type
_entity_poly.pdbx_seq_one_letter_code
_entity_poly.pdbx_strand_id
1 'polypeptide(L)'
;MNNTNKEFLIVWEKWQDPYGDLKDYVNLQHDNNDNNNDNDNIFDDGYTQSDMELLSLENIKPSIKIVATPLGIIPLTEYSTPGKVFNFWTGHTNFPITNKIYEIIDKKINGVETLDVFTKYRMRIGIGKLFKPNEVTCAISKLLNKYLNGSTNATT
;
A
#
# COMPACT_ATOMS: atom_id res chain seq x y z
N MET A 1 -12.55 -2.67 -43.89
CA MET A 1 -12.90 -3.45 -42.69
C MET A 1 -11.65 -3.49 -41.82
N ASN A 2 -11.55 -2.59 -40.85
CA ASN A 2 -10.35 -2.47 -40.01
C ASN A 2 -10.43 -3.53 -38.93
N ASN A 3 -9.52 -4.50 -38.99
CA ASN A 3 -9.32 -5.48 -37.94
C ASN A 3 -8.70 -4.73 -36.74
N THR A 4 -9.52 -4.09 -35.91
CA THR A 4 -9.08 -3.48 -34.66
C THR A 4 -8.74 -4.61 -33.71
N ASN A 5 -7.47 -5.04 -33.73
CA ASN A 5 -6.89 -5.83 -32.64
C ASN A 5 -7.10 -5.03 -31.36
N LYS A 6 -8.11 -5.42 -30.58
CA LYS A 6 -8.42 -4.75 -29.33
C LYS A 6 -7.34 -5.14 -28.34
N GLU A 7 -6.35 -4.27 -28.15
CA GLU A 7 -5.29 -4.51 -27.19
C GLU A 7 -5.88 -4.54 -25.77
N PHE A 8 -5.76 -5.68 -25.10
CA PHE A 8 -6.13 -5.82 -23.70
C PHE A 8 -4.98 -5.29 -22.84
N LEU A 9 -5.24 -4.22 -22.10
CA LEU A 9 -4.25 -3.49 -21.32
C LEU A 9 -4.57 -3.61 -19.83
N ILE A 10 -3.52 -3.83 -19.05
CA ILE A 10 -3.53 -3.76 -17.59
C ILE A 10 -2.39 -2.85 -17.16
N VAL A 11 -2.72 -1.80 -16.42
CA VAL A 11 -1.75 -0.90 -15.81
C VAL A 11 -1.72 -1.17 -14.32
N TRP A 12 -0.51 -1.33 -13.77
CA TRP A 12 -0.29 -1.64 -12.36
C TRP A 12 0.25 -0.43 -11.63
N GLU A 13 -0.40 -0.07 -10.54
CA GLU A 13 0.01 1.00 -9.63
C GLU A 13 0.29 0.39 -8.26
N LYS A 14 1.39 0.81 -7.64
CA LYS A 14 1.69 0.40 -6.26
C LYS A 14 0.61 0.99 -5.35
N TRP A 15 -0.06 0.12 -4.58
CA TRP A 15 -1.09 0.59 -3.66
C TRP A 15 -0.45 1.45 -2.57
N GLN A 16 -1.09 2.57 -2.29
CA GLN A 16 -0.65 3.52 -1.26
C GLN A 16 -1.59 3.41 -0.07
N ASP A 17 -1.01 3.39 1.12
CA ASP A 17 -1.79 3.36 2.35
C ASP A 17 -2.50 4.71 2.54
N PRO A 18 -3.84 4.74 2.64
CA PRO A 18 -4.58 5.99 2.87
C PRO A 18 -4.23 6.64 4.21
N TYR A 19 -3.65 5.91 5.15
CA TYR A 19 -3.22 6.42 6.46
C TYR A 19 -1.77 6.94 6.48
N GLY A 20 -1.09 6.88 5.33
CA GLY A 20 0.29 7.34 5.11
C GLY A 20 1.34 6.52 5.87
N ASP A 21 2.60 6.67 5.48
CA ASP A 21 3.69 6.13 6.28
C ASP A 21 3.76 6.91 7.60
N LEU A 22 3.85 6.20 8.73
CA LEU A 22 3.90 6.82 10.07
C LEU A 22 5.03 7.88 10.19
N LYS A 23 6.07 7.75 9.36
CA LYS A 23 7.24 8.62 9.33
C LYS A 23 6.94 10.03 8.83
N ASP A 24 6.01 10.19 7.88
CA ASP A 24 5.70 11.50 7.28
C ASP A 24 5.02 12.45 8.29
N TYR A 25 4.35 11.90 9.29
CA TYR A 25 3.68 12.66 10.34
C TYR A 25 4.62 13.14 11.45
N VAL A 26 5.72 12.43 11.72
CA VAL A 26 6.71 12.85 12.74
C VAL A 26 7.44 14.13 12.30
N ASN A 27 7.60 14.31 10.98
CA ASN A 27 8.19 15.53 10.42
C ASN A 27 7.26 16.75 10.57
N LEU A 28 5.92 16.55 10.51
CA LEU A 28 4.95 17.63 10.70
C LEU A 28 4.87 18.15 12.15
N GLN A 29 5.35 17.39 13.13
CA GLN A 29 5.38 17.84 14.53
C GLN A 29 6.64 18.61 14.89
N HIS A 30 7.72 18.51 14.09
CA HIS A 30 8.92 19.31 14.31
C HIS A 30 8.82 20.73 13.75
N ASP A 31 8.00 20.98 12.72
CA ASP A 31 7.86 22.31 12.11
C ASP A 31 6.91 23.27 12.88
N ASN A 32 6.19 22.79 13.90
CA ASN A 32 5.22 23.59 14.64
C ASN A 32 5.71 24.11 16.01
N ASN A 33 6.99 23.89 16.35
CA ASN A 33 7.51 24.24 17.68
C ASN A 33 8.43 25.47 17.72
N ASP A 34 8.58 26.20 16.62
CA ASP A 34 9.24 27.51 16.58
C ASP A 34 8.18 28.62 16.51
N ASN A 35 7.65 28.99 17.68
CA ASN A 35 7.23 30.36 18.05
C ASN A 35 6.28 30.30 19.25
N ASN A 36 6.83 30.22 20.46
CA ASN A 36 6.27 30.92 21.61
C ASN A 36 7.42 31.28 22.55
N ASN A 37 7.84 32.52 22.38
CA ASN A 37 8.85 33.19 23.18
C ASN A 37 8.12 33.80 24.38
N ASP A 38 7.87 33.02 25.43
CA ASP A 38 7.42 33.56 26.71
C ASP A 38 8.37 33.09 27.81
N ASN A 39 9.10 34.06 28.34
CA ASN A 39 9.98 33.97 29.49
C ASN A 39 9.23 33.43 30.70
N ASP A 40 9.82 32.46 31.40
CA ASP A 40 9.83 32.41 32.86
C ASP A 40 11.06 31.60 33.34
N ASN A 41 12.04 32.31 33.90
CA ASN A 41 13.17 31.72 34.62
C ASN A 41 12.69 31.15 35.95
N ILE A 42 13.04 29.90 36.29
CA ILE A 42 13.30 29.43 37.66
C ILE A 42 13.89 27.99 37.62
N PHE A 43 14.98 27.80 38.37
CA PHE A 43 15.81 26.60 38.64
C PHE A 43 17.15 26.46 37.87
N ASP A 44 18.16 27.03 38.53
CA ASP A 44 19.59 26.73 38.44
C ASP A 44 19.87 25.29 38.93
N ASP A 45 20.27 24.40 38.01
CA ASP A 45 20.99 23.17 38.36
C ASP A 45 22.04 22.88 37.26
N GLY A 46 23.30 22.78 37.68
CA GLY A 46 24.48 22.84 36.82
C GLY A 46 24.74 21.57 36.02
N TYR A 47 24.04 21.39 34.89
CA TYR A 47 24.36 20.36 33.90
C TYR A 47 25.25 20.93 32.78
N THR A 48 26.33 20.20 32.48
CA THR A 48 27.25 20.54 31.39
C THR A 48 26.59 20.21 30.05
N GLN A 49 26.79 21.07 29.04
CA GLN A 49 26.16 21.00 27.70
C GLN A 49 26.28 19.64 26.99
N SER A 50 27.25 18.81 27.38
CA SER A 50 27.48 17.46 26.87
C SER A 50 26.40 16.44 27.28
N ASP A 51 25.72 16.64 28.41
CA ASP A 51 24.73 15.68 28.94
C ASP A 51 23.34 15.86 28.30
N MET A 52 23.10 17.03 27.71
CA MET A 52 21.85 17.37 27.02
C MET A 52 21.71 16.65 25.66
N GLU A 53 22.83 16.32 25.02
CA GLU A 53 22.84 15.71 23.69
C GLU A 53 22.45 14.22 23.73
N LEU A 54 22.80 13.49 24.80
CA LEU A 54 22.46 12.07 24.96
C LEU A 54 20.99 11.81 25.35
N LEU A 55 20.34 12.74 26.06
CA LEU A 55 18.94 12.60 26.50
C LEU A 55 17.92 12.89 25.39
N SER A 56 18.37 13.46 24.26
CA SER A 56 17.50 13.79 23.12
C SER A 56 17.11 12.59 22.25
N LEU A 57 17.76 11.43 22.43
CA LEU A 57 17.49 10.20 21.68
C LEU A 57 16.55 9.22 22.41
N GLU A 58 16.26 9.42 23.69
CA GLU A 58 15.46 8.49 24.52
C GLU A 58 13.94 8.76 24.53
N ASN A 59 13.46 9.84 23.90
CA ASN A 59 12.07 10.29 24.04
C ASN A 59 11.17 10.17 22.80
N ILE A 60 11.55 9.39 21.78
CA ILE A 60 10.61 9.01 20.72
C ILE A 60 9.68 7.92 21.28
N LYS A 61 8.71 8.29 22.12
CA LYS A 61 7.57 7.42 22.41
C LYS A 61 6.88 7.13 21.08
N PRO A 62 6.81 5.87 20.61
CA PRO A 62 6.08 5.57 19.38
C PRO A 62 4.62 5.98 19.59
N SER A 63 4.18 7.02 18.89
CA SER A 63 2.78 7.46 18.93
C SER A 63 1.92 6.34 18.35
N ILE A 64 1.16 5.65 19.20
CA ILE A 64 0.24 4.58 18.77
C ILE A 64 -0.90 5.24 18.01
N LYS A 65 -0.94 5.06 16.68
CA LYS A 65 -2.08 5.46 15.86
C LYS A 65 -3.26 4.55 16.21
N ILE A 66 -4.47 5.11 16.32
CA ILE A 66 -5.70 4.37 16.60
C ILE A 66 -6.78 4.75 15.60
N VAL A 67 -7.61 3.79 15.19
CA VAL A 67 -8.80 4.01 14.36
C VAL A 67 -10.04 3.67 15.18
N ALA A 68 -10.96 4.63 15.29
CA ALA A 68 -12.26 4.39 15.89
C ALA A 68 -13.18 3.71 14.85
N THR A 69 -13.62 2.50 15.16
CA THR A 69 -14.61 1.76 14.37
C THR A 69 -15.86 1.49 15.23
N PRO A 70 -17.01 1.11 14.64
CA PRO A 70 -18.18 0.67 15.43
C PRO A 70 -17.91 -0.52 16.37
N LEU A 71 -16.79 -1.23 16.17
CA LEU A 71 -16.34 -2.35 17.01
C LEU A 71 -15.36 -1.91 18.11
N GLY A 72 -15.06 -0.62 18.22
CA GLY A 72 -14.15 -0.05 19.20
C GLY A 72 -12.90 0.59 18.58
N ILE A 73 -11.98 0.95 19.46
CA ILE A 73 -10.71 1.61 19.12
C ILE A 73 -9.68 0.53 18.76
N ILE A 74 -9.23 0.52 17.50
CA ILE A 74 -8.24 -0.44 17.01
C ILE A 74 -6.89 0.29 16.86
N PRO A 75 -5.82 -0.17 17.53
CA PRO A 75 -4.49 0.36 17.30
C PRO A 75 -3.97 -0.06 15.92
N LEU A 76 -3.49 0.92 15.15
CA LEU A 76 -2.74 0.75 13.92
C LEU A 76 -1.30 0.39 14.27
N THR A 77 -1.08 -0.91 14.44
CA THR A 77 0.22 -1.55 14.60
C THR A 77 0.69 -2.10 13.26
N GLU A 78 1.91 -2.63 13.22
CA GLU A 78 2.44 -3.29 12.01
C GLU A 78 1.62 -4.51 11.60
N TYR A 79 0.96 -5.16 12.56
CA TYR A 79 0.10 -6.32 12.35
C TYR A 79 -1.31 -5.95 11.89
N SER A 80 -1.78 -4.73 12.16
CA SER A 80 -3.11 -4.26 11.74
C SER A 80 -3.09 -3.38 10.48
N THR A 81 -1.91 -3.01 9.98
CA THR A 81 -1.77 -2.24 8.74
C THR A 81 -1.58 -3.18 7.54
N PRO A 82 -2.58 -3.37 6.67
CA PRO A 82 -2.51 -4.38 5.61
C PRO A 82 -1.35 -4.16 4.63
N GLY A 83 -0.98 -2.90 4.36
CA GLY A 83 0.12 -2.55 3.46
C GLY A 83 1.51 -2.94 3.95
N LYS A 84 1.70 -3.16 5.26
CA LYS A 84 2.95 -3.70 5.82
C LYS A 84 3.01 -5.22 5.74
N VAL A 85 1.86 -5.88 5.79
CA VAL A 85 1.75 -7.35 5.74
C VAL A 85 1.85 -7.85 4.31
N PHE A 86 1.20 -7.18 3.36
CA PHE A 86 1.16 -7.59 1.95
C PHE A 86 1.70 -6.50 1.03
N ASN A 87 2.44 -6.91 -0.02
CA ASN A 87 2.84 -5.98 -1.08
C ASN A 87 1.66 -5.78 -2.03
N PHE A 88 0.80 -4.81 -1.73
CA PHE A 88 -0.38 -4.54 -2.54
C PHE A 88 -0.09 -3.76 -3.83
N TRP A 89 -0.75 -4.19 -4.90
CA TRP A 89 -0.76 -3.54 -6.20
C TRP A 89 -2.20 -3.41 -6.69
N THR A 90 -2.53 -2.28 -7.31
CA THR A 90 -3.82 -2.04 -7.93
C THR A 90 -3.68 -2.16 -9.45
N GLY A 91 -4.48 -3.01 -10.06
CA GLY A 91 -4.56 -3.21 -11.50
C GLY A 91 -5.78 -2.50 -12.08
N HIS A 92 -5.54 -1.65 -13.08
CA HIS A 92 -6.58 -1.00 -13.87
C HIS A 92 -6.66 -1.66 -15.25
N THR A 93 -7.84 -2.11 -15.65
CA THR A 93 -8.03 -2.87 -16.89
C THR A 93 -8.93 -2.13 -17.88
N ASN A 94 -8.69 -2.27 -19.17
CA ASN A 94 -9.59 -1.78 -20.22
C ASN A 94 -10.66 -2.82 -20.65
N PHE A 95 -10.70 -3.95 -19.95
CA PHE A 95 -11.64 -5.05 -20.16
C PHE A 95 -12.29 -5.46 -18.85
N PRO A 96 -13.50 -6.04 -18.89
CA PRO A 96 -14.20 -6.42 -17.69
C PRO A 96 -13.53 -7.58 -16.97
N ILE A 97 -13.31 -7.43 -15.67
CA ILE A 97 -12.87 -8.49 -14.78
C ILE A 97 -14.09 -9.38 -14.50
N THR A 98 -14.11 -10.55 -15.14
CA THR A 98 -15.16 -11.56 -14.95
C THR A 98 -14.75 -12.58 -13.89
N ASN A 99 -15.71 -13.36 -13.37
CA ASN A 99 -15.41 -14.44 -12.42
C ASN A 99 -14.37 -15.43 -12.97
N LYS A 100 -14.38 -15.69 -14.29
CA LYS A 100 -13.37 -16.54 -14.92
C LYS A 100 -11.97 -15.92 -14.85
N ILE A 101 -11.85 -14.61 -15.09
CA ILE A 101 -10.58 -13.88 -14.97
C ILE A 101 -10.08 -13.91 -13.53
N TYR A 102 -10.98 -13.70 -12.56
CA TYR A 102 -10.68 -13.81 -11.14
C TYR A 102 -10.10 -15.20 -10.81
N GLU A 103 -10.80 -16.28 -11.18
CA GLU A 103 -10.35 -17.65 -10.93
C GLU A 103 -9.02 -17.98 -11.62
N ILE A 104 -8.78 -17.43 -12.80
CA ILE A 104 -7.52 -17.62 -13.54
C ILE A 104 -6.36 -16.99 -12.77
N ILE A 105 -6.54 -15.77 -12.25
CA ILE A 105 -5.49 -15.07 -11.50
C ILE A 105 -5.24 -15.80 -10.17
N ASP A 106 -6.31 -16.04 -9.41
CA ASP A 106 -6.28 -16.61 -8.06
C ASP A 106 -5.66 -18.02 -8.04
N LYS A 107 -6.03 -18.90 -8.98
CA LYS A 107 -5.61 -20.30 -8.94
C LYS A 107 -4.35 -20.63 -9.74
N LYS A 108 -3.97 -19.80 -10.73
CA LYS A 108 -2.88 -20.16 -11.67
C LYS A 108 -1.62 -19.32 -11.52
N ILE A 109 -1.68 -18.18 -10.83
CA ILE A 109 -0.52 -17.30 -10.70
C ILE A 109 0.14 -17.51 -9.35
N ASN A 110 1.36 -18.04 -9.37
CA ASN A 110 2.17 -18.14 -8.17
C ASN A 110 2.55 -16.75 -7.66
N GLY A 111 2.50 -16.57 -6.34
CA GLY A 111 2.87 -15.32 -5.67
C GLY A 111 1.75 -14.31 -5.50
N VAL A 112 0.55 -14.57 -6.04
CA VAL A 112 -0.67 -13.87 -5.63
C VAL A 112 -1.20 -14.53 -4.37
N GLU A 113 -1.24 -13.80 -3.27
CA GLU A 113 -1.76 -14.28 -1.97
C GLU A 113 -3.20 -13.86 -1.74
N THR A 114 -3.57 -12.69 -2.24
CA THR A 114 -4.92 -12.13 -2.14
C THR A 114 -5.29 -11.42 -3.44
N LEU A 115 -6.56 -11.50 -3.80
CA LEU A 115 -7.13 -10.81 -4.97
C LEU A 115 -8.50 -10.25 -4.59
N ASP A 116 -8.65 -8.94 -4.68
CA ASP A 116 -9.91 -8.24 -4.41
C ASP A 116 -10.35 -7.47 -5.65
N VAL A 117 -11.59 -7.66 -6.09
CA VAL A 117 -12.17 -6.91 -7.21
C VAL A 117 -13.04 -5.79 -6.67
N PHE A 118 -12.61 -4.55 -6.86
CA PHE A 118 -13.37 -3.38 -6.39
C PHE A 118 -14.49 -3.01 -7.36
N THR A 119 -14.18 -3.07 -8.65
CA THR A 119 -15.11 -2.74 -9.72
C THR A 119 -14.88 -3.66 -10.91
N LYS A 120 -15.76 -3.57 -11.92
CA LYS A 120 -15.61 -4.28 -13.19
C LYS A 120 -14.25 -4.05 -13.89
N TYR A 121 -13.52 -2.98 -13.57
CA TYR A 121 -12.26 -2.60 -14.23
C TYR A 121 -11.09 -2.37 -13.27
N ARG A 122 -11.29 -2.63 -11.97
CA ARG A 122 -10.26 -2.40 -10.94
C ARG A 122 -10.19 -3.56 -9.98
N MET A 123 -8.97 -4.03 -9.75
CA MET A 123 -8.66 -5.05 -8.76
C MET A 123 -7.43 -4.66 -7.95
N ARG A 124 -7.31 -5.21 -6.76
CA ARG A 124 -6.10 -5.20 -5.95
C ARG A 124 -5.57 -6.62 -5.83
N ILE A 125 -4.27 -6.78 -5.94
CA ILE A 125 -3.57 -8.03 -5.64
C ILE A 125 -2.61 -7.80 -4.49
N GLY A 126 -2.55 -8.75 -3.57
CA GLY A 126 -1.47 -8.87 -2.59
C GLY A 126 -0.42 -9.83 -3.14
N ILE A 127 0.81 -9.35 -3.28
CA ILE A 127 1.94 -10.17 -3.75
C ILE A 127 2.73 -10.64 -2.53
N GLY A 128 3.00 -11.95 -2.46
CA GLY A 128 3.79 -12.53 -1.38
C GLY A 128 5.21 -11.95 -1.34
N LYS A 129 5.74 -11.72 -0.13
CA LYS A 129 7.03 -11.00 0.06
C LYS A 129 8.24 -11.69 -0.58
N LEU A 130 8.17 -13.00 -0.79
CA LEU A 130 9.23 -13.79 -1.44
C LEU A 130 9.18 -13.71 -2.97
N PHE A 131 8.13 -13.12 -3.54
CA PHE A 131 7.97 -12.99 -4.99
C PHE A 131 8.30 -11.58 -5.44
N LYS A 132 8.90 -11.46 -6.63
CA LYS A 132 9.16 -10.15 -7.22
C LYS A 132 7.89 -9.62 -7.89
N PRO A 133 7.42 -8.40 -7.56
CA PRO A 133 6.19 -7.85 -8.13
C PRO A 133 6.17 -7.83 -9.66
N ASN A 134 7.29 -7.45 -10.28
CA ASN A 134 7.41 -7.37 -11.74
C ASN A 134 7.23 -8.72 -12.43
N GLU A 135 7.68 -9.82 -11.81
CA GLU A 135 7.55 -11.17 -12.37
C GLU A 135 6.08 -11.61 -12.31
N VAL A 136 5.41 -11.35 -11.17
CA VAL A 136 4.00 -11.69 -10.95
C VAL A 136 3.08 -10.89 -11.88
N THR A 137 3.24 -9.56 -11.94
CA THR A 137 2.40 -8.71 -12.81
C THR A 137 2.59 -9.03 -14.29
N CYS A 138 3.83 -9.33 -14.72
CA CYS A 138 4.11 -9.78 -16.08
C CYS A 138 3.45 -11.14 -16.39
N ALA A 139 3.48 -12.08 -15.44
CA ALA A 139 2.84 -13.38 -15.59
C ALA A 139 1.31 -13.25 -15.72
N ILE A 140 0.69 -12.38 -14.92
CA ILE A 140 -0.75 -12.06 -15.02
C ILE A 140 -1.09 -11.53 -16.42
N SER A 141 -0.38 -10.50 -16.88
CA SER A 141 -0.64 -9.89 -18.19
C SER A 141 -0.50 -10.89 -19.35
N LYS A 142 0.54 -11.74 -19.33
CA LYS A 142 0.74 -12.79 -20.33
C LYS A 142 -0.40 -13.81 -20.34
N LEU A 143 -0.82 -14.27 -19.16
CA LEU A 143 -1.87 -15.29 -19.04
C LEU A 143 -3.23 -14.75 -19.50
N LEU A 144 -3.57 -13.53 -19.11
CA LEU A 144 -4.83 -12.89 -19.48
C LEU A 144 -4.88 -12.55 -20.97
N ASN A 145 -3.80 -12.05 -21.56
CA ASN A 145 -3.74 -11.82 -23.01
C ASN A 145 -3.95 -13.11 -23.80
N LYS A 146 -3.36 -14.23 -23.35
CA LYS A 146 -3.60 -15.54 -23.98
C LYS A 146 -5.07 -15.96 -23.88
N TYR A 147 -5.69 -15.79 -22.71
CA TYR A 147 -7.08 -16.16 -22.48
C TYR A 147 -8.06 -15.31 -23.31
N LEU A 148 -7.87 -14.00 -23.31
CA LEU A 148 -8.76 -13.05 -23.99
C LEU A 148 -8.67 -13.19 -25.51
N ASN A 149 -7.45 -13.33 -26.06
CA ASN A 149 -7.26 -13.57 -27.50
C ASN A 149 -7.82 -14.93 -27.95
N GLY A 150 -7.72 -15.96 -27.09
CA GLY A 150 -8.32 -17.26 -27.36
C GLY A 150 -9.86 -17.23 -27.40
N SER A 151 -10.49 -16.36 -26.59
CA SER A 151 -11.94 -16.20 -26.60
C SER A 151 -12.46 -15.47 -27.84
N THR A 152 -11.68 -14.55 -28.41
CA THR A 152 -12.06 -13.81 -29.62
C THR A 152 -12.16 -14.73 -30.84
N ASN A 153 -11.27 -15.72 -30.94
CA ASN A 153 -11.22 -16.66 -32.07
C ASN A 153 -12.32 -17.74 -32.03
N ALA A 154 -13.00 -17.93 -30.90
CA ALA A 154 -14.04 -18.96 -30.74
C ALA A 154 -15.47 -18.45 -31.04
N THR A 155 -15.65 -17.16 -31.30
CA THR A 155 -16.96 -16.52 -31.53
C THR A 155 -17.14 -16.04 -32.97
N THR A 156 -16.29 -16.50 -33.90
CA THR A 156 -16.41 -16.25 -35.35
C THR A 156 -16.65 -17.58 -36.05
#